data_AF-R0MIK4-F1
#
_entry.id   AF-R0MIK4-F1
#
_cell.length_a   1.000
_cell.length_b   1.000
_cell.length_c   1.000
_cell.angle_alpha   90.00
_cell.angle_beta   90.00
_cell.angle_gamma   90.00
#
_symmetry.space_group_name_H-M   'P 1'
#
loop_
_entity.id
_entity.type
_entity.pdbx_description
1 polymer ?
#
loop_
_entity_poly.entity_id
_entity_poly.type
_entity_poly.pdbx_seq_one_letter_code
_entity_poly.pdbx_strand_id
1 'polypeptide(L)'
;MSNGIFLPITDKYDPCFYLDKFYNEINTAIKDLKNTKEPTSCDLTFTNLFKFSRSIEKLQEFYITEACESEFVQKHLSSVIGKDVASLEDYIEIEKILCDYYNVFTAIINNNLLYLKPFFNENYNCRIVKGIKIDFESPAKFGKMFAYRYDGKEVILKNDLDYFMDNSGDIFFLSDKIRAKNLYEIVVMSSDGKSRKRFEVDDF
;
A
#
# COMPACT_ATOMS: atom_id res chain seq x y z
N MET A 1 10.19 -23.25 0.87
CA MET A 1 10.21 -21.96 0.15
C MET A 1 11.66 -21.51 0.14
N SER A 2 12.27 -21.27 -1.03
CA SER A 2 13.64 -20.73 -1.06
C SER A 2 13.57 -19.27 -0.61
N ASN A 3 14.18 -18.95 0.53
CA ASN A 3 14.42 -17.58 0.95
C ASN A 3 15.50 -16.99 0.05
N GLY A 4 15.11 -16.65 -1.18
CA GLY A 4 16.00 -15.99 -2.14
C GLY A 4 16.32 -14.59 -1.64
N ILE A 5 17.61 -14.24 -1.58
CA ILE A 5 18.04 -12.88 -1.30
C ILE A 5 17.95 -12.09 -2.60
N PHE A 6 17.01 -11.13 -2.66
CA PHE A 6 16.92 -10.17 -3.74
C PHE A 6 17.98 -9.07 -3.57
N LEU A 7 18.87 -8.93 -4.55
CA LEU A 7 19.91 -7.88 -4.61
C LEU A 7 19.79 -7.17 -5.97
N PRO A 8 19.20 -5.97 -6.03
CA PRO A 8 19.00 -5.26 -7.30
C PRO A 8 20.32 -4.78 -7.87
N ILE A 9 20.66 -5.21 -9.09
CA ILE A 9 21.84 -4.70 -9.79
C ILE A 9 21.48 -3.42 -10.55
N THR A 10 22.14 -2.32 -10.21
CA THR A 10 21.96 -0.99 -10.84
C THR A 10 23.31 -0.29 -10.97
N ASP A 11 23.35 0.87 -11.64
CA ASP A 11 24.57 1.70 -11.76
C ASP A 11 25.11 2.16 -10.40
N LYS A 12 24.24 2.26 -9.39
CA LYS A 12 24.61 2.65 -8.01
C LYS A 12 24.92 1.44 -7.12
N TYR A 13 24.30 0.30 -7.41
CA TYR A 13 24.36 -0.93 -6.62
C TYR A 13 24.85 -2.07 -7.50
N ASP A 14 26.17 -2.14 -7.67
CA ASP A 14 26.83 -3.15 -8.47
C ASP A 14 27.30 -4.34 -7.59
N PRO A 15 27.78 -5.45 -8.20
CA PRO A 15 28.30 -6.58 -7.43
C PRO A 15 29.44 -6.21 -6.47
N CYS A 16 30.28 -5.24 -6.81
CA CYS A 16 31.39 -4.80 -5.96
C CYS A 16 30.88 -4.13 -4.67
N PHE A 17 29.89 -3.27 -4.78
CA PHE A 17 29.20 -2.66 -3.63
C PHE A 17 28.69 -3.74 -2.67
N TYR A 18 28.03 -4.78 -3.20
CA TYR A 18 27.47 -5.86 -2.40
C TYR A 18 28.55 -6.68 -1.71
N LEU A 19 29.63 -7.01 -2.44
CA LEU A 19 30.78 -7.72 -1.88
C LEU A 19 31.44 -6.92 -0.75
N ASP A 20 31.63 -5.61 -0.92
CA ASP A 20 32.20 -4.75 0.10
C ASP A 20 31.32 -4.68 1.35
N LYS A 21 30.00 -4.56 1.17
CA LYS A 21 29.05 -4.57 2.29
C LYS A 21 29.07 -5.90 3.05
N PHE A 22 28.97 -7.03 2.34
CA PHE A 22 29.02 -8.34 2.97
C PHE A 22 30.35 -8.62 3.66
N TYR A 23 31.46 -8.21 3.04
CA TYR A 23 32.79 -8.34 3.63
C TYR A 23 32.91 -7.58 4.95
N ASN A 24 32.36 -6.35 5.02
CA ASN A 24 32.35 -5.56 6.24
C ASN A 24 31.52 -6.20 7.37
N GLU A 25 30.36 -6.77 7.03
CA GLU A 25 29.52 -7.51 7.99
C GLU A 25 30.23 -8.77 8.51
N ILE A 26 30.84 -9.55 7.61
CA ILE A 26 31.62 -10.74 7.96
C ILE A 26 32.80 -10.36 8.87
N ASN A 27 33.53 -9.30 8.55
CA ASN A 27 34.64 -8.81 9.37
C ASN A 27 34.18 -8.36 10.76
N THR A 28 33.00 -7.75 10.86
CA THR A 28 32.42 -7.34 12.14
C THR A 28 32.07 -8.57 12.98
N ALA A 29 31.43 -9.57 12.38
CA ALA A 29 31.15 -10.84 13.04
C ALA A 29 32.43 -11.57 13.52
N ILE A 30 33.49 -11.57 12.72
CA ILE A 30 34.80 -12.14 13.11
C ILE A 30 35.41 -11.39 14.29
N LYS A 31 35.31 -10.06 14.32
CA LYS A 31 35.79 -9.25 15.45
C LYS A 31 34.99 -9.53 16.72
N ASP A 32 33.67 -9.63 16.63
CA ASP A 32 32.79 -9.98 17.75
C ASP A 32 33.19 -11.35 18.33
N LEU A 33 33.42 -12.34 17.47
CA LEU A 33 33.88 -13.68 17.87
C LEU A 33 35.21 -13.63 18.64
N LYS A 34 36.19 -12.86 18.16
CA LYS A 34 37.50 -12.73 18.82
C LYS A 34 37.40 -12.10 20.21
N ASN A 35 36.38 -11.28 20.46
CA ASN A 35 36.20 -10.57 21.72
C ASN A 35 35.38 -11.37 22.74
N THR A 36 34.86 -12.55 22.38
CA THR A 36 34.02 -13.35 23.29
C THR A 36 34.88 -14.36 24.06
N LYS A 37 34.96 -14.22 25.39
CA LYS A 37 35.93 -14.95 26.22
C LYS A 37 35.67 -16.45 26.36
N GLU A 38 34.42 -16.91 26.33
CA GLU A 38 34.08 -18.34 26.32
C GLU A 38 32.75 -18.58 25.60
N PRO A 39 32.80 -18.97 24.32
CA PRO A 39 31.61 -19.26 23.55
C PRO A 39 31.29 -20.75 23.51
N THR A 40 30.09 -21.17 23.94
CA THR A 40 29.54 -22.45 23.49
C THR A 40 29.35 -22.35 21.97
N SER A 41 30.00 -23.23 21.21
CA SER A 41 30.19 -23.08 19.76
C SER A 41 28.90 -22.93 18.95
N CYS A 42 27.77 -23.47 19.42
CA CYS A 42 26.47 -23.36 18.78
C CYS A 42 25.83 -21.96 18.91
N ASP A 43 25.87 -21.35 20.09
CA ASP A 43 25.10 -20.11 20.36
C ASP A 43 25.64 -18.91 19.59
N LEU A 44 26.96 -18.84 19.40
CA LEU A 44 27.59 -17.76 18.66
C LEU A 44 27.54 -17.89 17.15
N THR A 45 27.57 -19.13 16.65
CA THR A 45 27.37 -19.37 15.22
C THR A 45 25.95 -18.98 14.81
N PHE A 46 24.95 -19.34 15.62
CA PHE A 46 23.56 -18.95 15.39
C PHE A 46 23.34 -17.44 15.53
N THR A 47 23.89 -16.80 16.57
CA THR A 47 23.73 -15.36 16.81
C THR A 47 24.34 -14.53 15.68
N ASN A 48 25.52 -14.89 15.19
CA ASN A 48 26.19 -14.14 14.12
C ASN A 48 25.52 -14.38 12.75
N LEU A 49 25.06 -15.61 12.46
CA LEU A 49 24.23 -15.89 11.29
C LEU A 49 22.93 -15.09 11.31
N PHE A 50 22.28 -14.99 12.48
CA PHE A 50 21.06 -14.22 12.64
C PHE A 50 21.31 -12.72 12.46
N LYS A 51 22.40 -12.17 13.02
CA LYS A 51 22.82 -10.78 12.79
C LYS A 51 23.09 -10.50 11.31
N PHE A 52 23.76 -11.41 10.62
CA PHE A 52 24.05 -11.28 9.19
C PHE A 52 22.77 -11.32 8.36
N SER A 53 21.88 -12.29 8.61
CA SER A 53 20.56 -12.39 7.96
C SER A 53 19.75 -11.10 8.14
N ARG A 54 19.66 -10.59 9.37
CA ARG A 54 18.94 -9.35 9.67
C ARG A 54 19.57 -8.12 9.00
N SER A 55 20.88 -8.12 8.81
CA SER A 55 21.57 -7.03 8.12
C SER A 55 21.30 -7.05 6.62
N ILE A 56 21.19 -8.24 6.02
CA ILE A 56 20.72 -8.41 4.65
C ILE A 56 19.27 -7.94 4.50
N GLU A 57 18.37 -8.35 5.41
CA GLU A 57 16.96 -7.91 5.38
C GLU A 57 16.85 -6.38 5.46
N LYS A 58 17.57 -5.74 6.38
CA LYS A 58 17.61 -4.26 6.47
C LYS A 58 18.15 -3.60 5.22
N LEU A 59 19.15 -4.22 4.58
CA LEU A 59 19.71 -3.71 3.34
C LEU A 59 18.66 -3.77 2.21
N GLN A 60 17.89 -4.86 2.15
CA GLN A 60 16.79 -5.00 1.20
C GLN A 60 15.67 -3.99 1.46
N GLU A 61 15.24 -3.83 2.71
CA GLU A 61 14.23 -2.82 3.09
C GLU A 61 14.69 -1.41 2.72
N PHE A 62 15.96 -1.08 2.98
CA PHE A 62 16.55 0.20 2.58
C PHE A 62 16.47 0.41 1.07
N TYR A 63 16.80 -0.59 0.24
CA TYR A 63 16.69 -0.44 -1.21
C TYR A 63 15.27 -0.34 -1.72
N ILE A 64 14.34 -1.10 -1.16
CA ILE A 64 12.93 -0.99 -1.54
C ILE A 64 12.44 0.41 -1.22
N THR A 65 12.76 0.90 -0.02
CA THR A 65 12.42 2.26 0.42
C THR A 65 13.04 3.30 -0.51
N GLU A 66 14.34 3.22 -0.76
CA GLU A 66 15.04 4.17 -1.63
C GLU A 66 14.57 4.09 -3.08
N ALA A 67 14.29 2.89 -3.61
CA ALA A 67 13.74 2.73 -4.95
C ALA A 67 12.37 3.42 -5.04
N CYS A 68 11.49 3.17 -4.07
CA CYS A 68 10.17 3.81 -3.97
C CYS A 68 10.24 5.33 -3.75
N GLU A 69 11.24 5.82 -3.01
CA GLU A 69 11.47 7.24 -2.73
C GLU A 69 12.27 7.96 -3.83
N SER A 70 12.92 7.22 -4.73
CA SER A 70 13.74 7.80 -5.78
C SER A 70 12.89 8.35 -6.92
N GLU A 71 13.42 9.39 -7.58
CA GLU A 71 12.94 9.85 -8.89
C GLU A 71 12.87 8.70 -9.92
N PHE A 72 13.55 7.57 -9.71
CA PHE A 72 13.54 6.45 -10.66
C PHE A 72 12.16 5.80 -10.78
N VAL A 73 11.48 5.50 -9.67
CA VAL A 73 10.13 4.91 -9.73
C VAL A 73 9.17 5.89 -10.35
N GLN A 74 9.21 7.17 -9.95
CA GLN A 74 8.38 8.20 -10.60
C GLN A 74 8.69 8.33 -12.10
N LYS A 75 9.96 8.42 -12.52
CA LYS A 75 10.34 8.51 -13.94
C LYS A 75 9.93 7.28 -14.73
N HIS A 76 10.08 6.10 -14.14
CA HIS A 76 9.66 4.85 -14.77
C HIS A 76 8.14 4.82 -14.96
N LEU A 77 7.39 5.15 -13.91
CA LEU A 77 5.92 5.22 -13.96
C LEU A 77 5.45 6.28 -14.97
N SER A 78 6.07 7.48 -14.97
CA SER A 78 5.81 8.53 -15.95
C SER A 78 6.08 8.05 -17.39
N SER A 79 7.18 7.32 -17.60
CA SER A 79 7.51 6.74 -18.91
C SER A 79 6.50 5.69 -19.35
N VAL A 80 5.96 4.89 -18.43
CA VAL A 80 4.97 3.84 -18.72
C VAL A 80 3.64 4.45 -19.15
N ILE A 81 3.19 5.53 -18.50
CA ILE A 81 1.94 6.22 -18.86
C ILE A 81 2.12 7.31 -19.92
N GLY A 82 3.35 7.64 -20.31
CA GLY A 82 3.69 8.64 -21.33
C GLY A 82 3.46 10.10 -20.90
N LYS A 83 3.34 10.36 -19.59
CA LYS A 83 3.14 11.69 -19.00
C LYS A 83 3.67 11.72 -17.57
N ASP A 84 3.90 12.91 -17.01
CA ASP A 84 4.30 13.04 -15.61
C ASP A 84 3.19 12.59 -14.66
N VAL A 85 3.55 11.77 -13.67
CA VAL A 85 2.65 11.32 -12.60
C VAL A 85 2.49 12.44 -11.59
N ALA A 86 1.35 13.13 -11.62
CA ALA A 86 1.10 14.26 -10.72
C ALA A 86 -0.28 14.23 -10.06
N SER A 87 -1.22 13.44 -10.59
CA SER A 87 -2.60 13.36 -10.10
C SER A 87 -2.95 11.96 -9.56
N LEU A 88 -3.99 11.89 -8.73
CA LEU A 88 -4.51 10.62 -8.22
C LEU A 88 -4.99 9.71 -9.37
N GLU A 89 -5.57 10.30 -10.41
CA GLU A 89 -5.99 9.60 -11.61
C GLU A 89 -4.81 8.92 -12.34
N ASP A 90 -3.61 9.52 -12.31
CA ASP A 90 -2.40 8.90 -12.87
C ASP A 90 -1.98 7.67 -12.07
N TYR A 91 -2.05 7.74 -10.74
CA TYR A 91 -1.76 6.60 -9.86
C TYR A 91 -2.74 5.44 -10.03
N ILE A 92 -4.03 5.74 -10.23
CA ILE A 92 -5.05 4.71 -10.55
C ILE A 92 -4.74 4.04 -11.90
N GLU A 93 -4.27 4.79 -12.87
CA GLU A 93 -3.88 4.23 -14.18
C GLU A 93 -2.63 3.35 -14.07
N ILE A 94 -1.65 3.76 -13.28
CA ILE A 94 -0.46 2.96 -12.96
C ILE A 94 -0.84 1.63 -12.29
N GLU A 95 -1.76 1.66 -11.33
CA GLU A 95 -2.24 0.45 -10.65
C GLU A 95 -2.80 -0.57 -11.65
N LYS A 96 -3.65 -0.12 -12.58
CA LYS A 96 -4.18 -0.99 -13.65
C LYS A 96 -3.07 -1.60 -14.49
N ILE A 97 -2.07 -0.81 -14.88
CA ILE A 97 -0.94 -1.27 -15.69
C ILE A 97 -0.10 -2.30 -14.91
N LEU A 98 0.18 -2.07 -13.63
CA LEU A 98 0.90 -3.02 -12.78
C LEU A 98 0.14 -4.35 -12.65
N CYS A 99 -1.19 -4.29 -12.55
CA CYS A 99 -2.04 -5.48 -12.58
C CYS A 99 -1.93 -6.22 -13.92
N ASP A 100 -1.96 -5.51 -15.04
CA ASP A 100 -1.79 -6.12 -16.37
C ASP A 100 -0.42 -6.80 -16.49
N TYR A 101 0.66 -6.16 -16.02
CA TYR A 101 1.99 -6.78 -15.95
C TYR A 101 1.98 -8.06 -15.10
N TYR A 102 1.42 -8.00 -13.88
CA TYR A 102 1.34 -9.16 -13.00
C TYR A 102 0.61 -10.33 -13.66
N ASN A 103 -0.50 -10.05 -14.35
CA ASN A 103 -1.28 -11.05 -15.08
C ASN A 103 -0.48 -11.69 -16.21
N VAL A 104 0.24 -10.86 -17.00
CA VAL A 104 1.12 -11.34 -18.08
C VAL A 104 2.22 -12.23 -17.53
N PHE A 105 2.93 -11.79 -16.49
CA PHE A 105 4.00 -12.60 -15.86
C PHE A 105 3.47 -13.91 -15.29
N THR A 106 2.31 -13.88 -14.63
CA THR A 106 1.67 -15.08 -14.08
C THR A 106 1.28 -16.06 -15.19
N ALA A 107 0.78 -15.57 -16.33
CA ALA A 107 0.45 -16.40 -17.48
C ALA A 107 1.71 -17.05 -18.12
N ILE A 108 2.79 -16.28 -18.24
CA ILE A 108 4.09 -16.76 -18.74
C ILE A 108 4.67 -17.83 -17.82
N ILE A 109 4.75 -17.56 -16.52
CA ILE A 109 5.32 -18.47 -15.51
C ILE A 109 4.54 -19.79 -15.46
N ASN A 110 3.21 -19.72 -15.60
CA ASN A 110 2.34 -20.89 -15.55
C ASN A 110 2.16 -21.59 -16.90
N ASN A 111 2.90 -21.22 -17.96
CA ASN A 111 2.88 -21.82 -19.30
C ASN A 111 1.50 -21.94 -19.97
N ASN A 112 0.50 -21.16 -19.54
CA ASN A 112 -0.82 -21.14 -20.15
C ASN A 112 -0.88 -20.04 -21.21
N LEU A 113 -0.23 -20.27 -22.36
CA LEU A 113 -0.21 -19.38 -23.53
C LEU A 113 -1.53 -19.36 -24.33
N LEU A 114 -2.60 -19.95 -23.81
CA LEU A 114 -3.92 -19.96 -24.45
C LEU A 114 -4.80 -18.90 -23.79
N TYR A 115 -5.01 -17.81 -24.53
CA TYR A 115 -5.89 -16.67 -24.27
C TYR A 115 -5.33 -15.59 -23.32
N LEU A 116 -4.71 -14.58 -23.92
CA LEU A 116 -4.65 -13.21 -23.41
C LEU A 116 -6.07 -12.61 -23.41
N LYS A 117 -6.95 -13.10 -22.54
CA LYS A 117 -7.96 -12.21 -21.95
C LYS A 117 -7.28 -11.58 -20.74
N PRO A 118 -7.42 -10.26 -20.51
CA PRO A 118 -6.99 -9.68 -19.24
C PRO A 118 -7.65 -10.50 -18.14
N PHE A 119 -6.86 -11.22 -17.36
CA PHE A 119 -7.33 -11.85 -16.15
C PHE A 119 -7.54 -10.70 -15.18
N PHE A 120 -8.70 -10.06 -15.24
CA PHE A 120 -9.08 -9.14 -14.19
C PHE A 120 -9.21 -9.99 -12.93
N ASN A 121 -8.12 -10.10 -12.16
CA ASN A 121 -8.20 -10.52 -10.78
C ASN A 121 -8.96 -9.42 -10.05
N GLU A 122 -10.29 -9.51 -10.09
CA GLU A 122 -11.18 -8.68 -9.27
C GLU A 122 -10.99 -8.98 -7.77
N ASN A 123 -10.20 -10.00 -7.42
CA ASN A 123 -9.75 -10.31 -6.07
C ASN A 123 -8.56 -9.43 -5.67
N TYR A 124 -8.85 -8.15 -5.50
CA TYR A 124 -7.95 -7.20 -4.87
C TYR A 124 -7.95 -7.43 -3.35
N ASN A 125 -6.77 -7.57 -2.72
CA ASN A 125 -6.64 -7.35 -1.27
C ASN A 125 -6.50 -5.85 -0.93
N CYS A 126 -6.27 -4.99 -1.93
CA CYS A 126 -6.23 -3.54 -1.80
C CYS A 126 -6.62 -2.88 -3.13
N ARG A 127 -7.46 -1.84 -3.06
CA ARG A 127 -7.83 -0.99 -4.20
C ARG A 127 -7.70 0.46 -3.75
N ILE A 128 -6.97 1.29 -4.49
CA ILE A 128 -6.92 2.72 -4.21
C ILE A 128 -8.26 3.32 -4.64
N VAL A 129 -8.93 4.00 -3.71
CA VAL A 129 -10.25 4.60 -3.94
C VAL A 129 -10.23 6.09 -3.59
N LYS A 130 -10.90 6.90 -4.40
CA LYS A 130 -11.17 8.30 -4.08
C LYS A 130 -12.43 8.38 -3.22
N GLY A 131 -12.38 9.20 -2.19
CA GLY A 131 -13.51 9.34 -1.28
C GLY A 131 -13.47 10.62 -0.44
N ILE A 132 -14.57 10.85 0.24
CA ILE A 132 -14.70 11.90 1.26
C ILE A 132 -14.52 11.23 2.61
N LYS A 133 -13.61 11.76 3.42
CA LYS A 133 -13.41 11.37 4.80
C LYS A 133 -14.05 12.41 5.71
N ILE A 134 -14.86 11.96 6.67
CA ILE A 134 -15.40 12.79 7.74
C ILE A 134 -14.70 12.38 9.03
N ASP A 135 -13.82 13.27 9.51
CA ASP A 135 -13.06 13.09 10.74
C ASP A 135 -13.83 13.59 11.95
N PHE A 136 -13.70 12.88 13.07
CA PHE A 136 -14.27 13.31 14.35
C PHE A 136 -13.18 13.50 15.39
N GLU A 137 -13.20 14.64 16.10
CA GLU A 137 -12.26 14.92 17.21
C GLU A 137 -12.35 13.89 18.35
N SER A 138 -13.48 13.19 18.46
CA SER A 138 -13.68 12.10 19.41
C SER A 138 -14.60 11.04 18.83
N PRO A 139 -14.42 9.75 19.16
CA PRO A 139 -15.27 8.67 18.65
C PRO A 139 -16.73 8.91 19.05
N ALA A 140 -17.56 9.29 18.09
CA ALA A 140 -18.97 9.57 18.31
C ALA A 140 -19.80 8.30 18.10
N LYS A 141 -20.80 8.07 18.96
CA LYS A 141 -21.82 7.04 18.70
C LYS A 141 -22.85 7.60 17.74
N PHE A 142 -22.85 7.07 16.51
CA PHE A 142 -23.79 7.46 15.47
C PHE A 142 -25.09 6.66 15.57
N GLY A 143 -26.20 7.32 15.23
CA GLY A 143 -27.52 6.72 15.18
C GLY A 143 -27.92 6.36 13.75
N LYS A 144 -28.36 7.37 13.00
CA LYS A 144 -28.81 7.22 11.61
C LYS A 144 -27.99 8.15 10.71
N MET A 145 -27.66 7.64 9.53
CA MET A 145 -27.02 8.39 8.46
C MET A 145 -27.90 8.38 7.22
N PHE A 146 -28.04 9.53 6.59
CA PHE A 146 -28.80 9.68 5.36
C PHE A 146 -28.19 10.80 4.52
N ALA A 147 -28.53 10.84 3.24
CA ALA A 147 -28.12 11.91 2.34
C ALA A 147 -29.31 12.42 1.54
N TYR A 148 -29.17 13.64 1.03
CA TYR A 148 -30.08 14.20 0.05
C TYR A 148 -29.48 14.10 -1.34
N ARG A 149 -30.34 13.76 -2.29
CA ARG A 149 -30.04 13.77 -3.72
C ARG A 149 -30.40 15.11 -4.33
N TYR A 150 -29.80 15.49 -5.46
CA TYR A 150 -30.12 16.76 -6.12
C TYR A 150 -31.61 16.89 -6.53
N ASP A 151 -32.36 15.79 -6.59
CA ASP A 151 -33.82 15.78 -6.78
C ASP A 151 -34.62 16.04 -5.48
N GLY A 152 -33.94 16.36 -4.38
CA GLY A 152 -34.50 16.63 -3.06
C GLY A 152 -34.88 15.39 -2.25
N LYS A 153 -34.67 14.16 -2.76
CA LYS A 153 -35.06 12.94 -2.06
C LYS A 153 -34.03 12.51 -1.02
N GLU A 154 -34.52 12.11 0.15
CA GLU A 154 -33.72 11.45 1.19
C GLU A 154 -33.38 10.01 0.80
N VAL A 155 -32.13 9.62 1.02
CA VAL A 155 -31.63 8.25 0.90
C VAL A 155 -30.96 7.85 2.20
N ILE A 156 -31.42 6.75 2.79
CA ILE A 156 -30.76 6.16 3.96
C ILE A 156 -29.45 5.50 3.49
N LEU A 157 -28.34 5.87 4.14
CA LEU A 157 -27.02 5.30 3.85
C LEU A 157 -26.74 4.13 4.79
N LYS A 158 -26.19 3.05 4.25
CA LYS A 158 -25.88 1.83 5.01
C LYS A 158 -24.37 1.62 5.14
N ASN A 159 -23.91 1.28 6.35
CA ASN A 159 -22.53 0.87 6.59
C ASN A 159 -22.17 -0.35 5.74
N ASP A 160 -20.91 -0.42 5.32
CA ASP A 160 -20.32 -1.46 4.46
C ASP A 160 -20.92 -1.57 3.06
N LEU A 161 -21.84 -0.66 2.70
CA LEU A 161 -22.46 -0.58 1.37
C LEU A 161 -22.28 0.79 0.73
N ASP A 162 -22.61 1.84 1.49
CA ASP A 162 -22.58 3.24 1.04
C ASP A 162 -21.41 4.01 1.65
N TYR A 163 -20.99 3.61 2.84
CA TYR A 163 -19.86 4.18 3.57
C TYR A 163 -19.19 3.11 4.43
N PHE A 164 -17.96 3.39 4.87
CA PHE A 164 -17.20 2.56 5.79
C PHE A 164 -16.84 3.36 7.03
N MET A 165 -16.71 2.68 8.17
CA MET A 165 -16.13 3.26 9.38
C MET A 165 -14.84 2.54 9.71
N ASP A 166 -13.81 3.30 10.06
CA ASP A 166 -12.60 2.73 10.63
C ASP A 166 -12.73 2.52 12.15
N ASN A 167 -11.65 2.01 12.75
CA ASN A 167 -11.60 1.77 14.19
C ASN A 167 -11.56 3.07 15.03
N SER A 168 -11.21 4.21 14.42
CA SER A 168 -11.26 5.55 15.03
C SER A 168 -12.70 6.09 15.11
N GLY A 169 -13.59 5.54 14.29
CA GLY A 169 -14.94 6.06 14.08
C GLY A 169 -15.02 7.12 12.99
N ASP A 170 -13.97 7.28 12.18
CA ASP A 170 -14.00 8.15 11.01
C ASP A 170 -14.83 7.49 9.91
N ILE A 171 -15.57 8.31 9.16
CA ILE A 171 -16.49 7.85 8.13
C ILE A 171 -15.91 8.11 6.75
N PHE A 172 -15.90 7.08 5.90
CA PHE A 172 -15.38 7.14 4.53
C PHE A 172 -16.48 6.86 3.52
N PHE A 173 -16.67 7.79 2.59
CA PHE A 173 -17.58 7.63 1.45
C PHE A 173 -16.79 7.52 0.16
N LEU A 174 -17.11 6.53 -0.67
CA LEU A 174 -16.51 6.40 -1.99
C LEU A 174 -17.12 7.44 -2.95
N SER A 175 -16.28 8.22 -3.62
CA SER A 175 -16.74 9.25 -4.58
C SER A 175 -17.62 8.65 -5.69
N ASP A 176 -17.29 7.44 -6.17
CA ASP A 176 -18.08 6.75 -7.18
C ASP A 176 -19.49 6.40 -6.69
N LYS A 177 -19.64 6.05 -5.41
CA LYS A 177 -20.95 5.75 -4.80
C LYS A 177 -21.78 7.01 -4.63
N ILE A 178 -21.15 8.10 -4.19
CA ILE A 178 -21.77 9.42 -4.08
C ILE A 178 -22.33 9.86 -5.44
N ARG A 179 -21.50 9.84 -6.49
CA ARG A 179 -21.90 10.22 -7.85
C ARG A 179 -22.98 9.30 -8.40
N ALA A 180 -22.82 7.98 -8.27
CA ALA A 180 -23.80 7.02 -8.77
C ALA A 180 -25.18 7.19 -8.12
N LYS A 181 -25.23 7.59 -6.85
CA LYS A 181 -26.48 7.89 -6.13
C LYS A 181 -26.97 9.32 -6.31
N ASN A 182 -26.19 10.18 -6.96
CA ASN A 182 -26.48 11.59 -7.19
C ASN A 182 -26.72 12.36 -5.88
N LEU A 183 -25.85 12.14 -4.88
CA LEU A 183 -25.93 12.76 -3.54
C LEU A 183 -25.25 14.13 -3.55
N TYR A 184 -25.83 15.12 -2.86
CA TYR A 184 -25.24 16.46 -2.71
C TYR A 184 -25.02 16.89 -1.25
N GLU A 185 -25.76 16.32 -0.28
CA GLU A 185 -25.60 16.62 1.15
C GLU A 185 -25.67 15.33 1.95
N ILE A 186 -24.69 15.10 2.84
CA ILE A 186 -24.64 13.97 3.77
C ILE A 186 -24.98 14.47 5.17
N VAL A 187 -25.87 13.75 5.85
CA VAL A 187 -26.32 14.07 7.22
C VAL A 187 -25.98 12.92 8.16
N VAL A 188 -25.23 13.25 9.21
CA VAL A 188 -24.84 12.33 10.27
C VAL A 188 -25.57 12.72 11.55
N MET A 189 -26.35 11.80 12.13
CA MET A 189 -27.04 12.01 13.41
C MET A 189 -26.40 11.20 14.55
N SER A 190 -26.38 11.77 15.74
CA SER A 190 -26.02 11.07 16.97
C SER A 190 -27.03 9.96 17.32
N SER A 191 -26.59 8.98 18.11
CA SER A 191 -27.42 7.85 18.54
C SER A 191 -28.67 8.25 19.33
N ASP A 192 -28.62 9.39 20.03
CA ASP A 192 -29.76 9.95 20.77
C ASP A 192 -30.67 10.85 19.92
N GLY A 193 -30.32 11.05 18.63
CA GLY A 193 -31.07 11.88 17.68
C GLY A 193 -31.04 13.38 17.98
N LYS A 194 -30.28 13.84 18.98
CA LYS A 194 -30.28 15.26 19.40
C LYS A 194 -29.29 16.12 18.61
N SER A 195 -28.22 15.51 18.11
CA SER A 195 -27.17 16.21 17.38
C SER A 195 -27.16 15.74 15.94
N ARG A 196 -27.03 16.69 15.00
CA ARG A 196 -26.83 16.40 13.59
C ARG A 196 -25.76 17.30 13.00
N LYS A 197 -24.91 16.74 12.14
CA LYS A 197 -24.02 17.51 11.26
C LYS A 197 -24.37 17.23 9.81
N ARG A 198 -24.14 18.23 8.97
CA ARG A 198 -24.40 18.20 7.53
C ARG A 198 -23.11 18.53 6.80
N PHE A 199 -22.90 17.87 5.68
CA PHE A 199 -21.70 17.99 4.87
C PHE A 199 -22.15 18.10 3.42
N GLU A 200 -21.86 19.23 2.78
CA GLU A 200 -22.06 19.38 1.33
C GLU A 200 -21.00 18.57 0.60
N VAL A 201 -21.42 17.88 -0.46
CA VAL A 201 -20.56 17.04 -1.29
C VAL A 201 -19.81 17.88 -2.32
N ASP A 202 -20.35 19.04 -2.70
CA ASP A 202 -19.81 19.94 -3.74
C ASP A 202 -18.49 20.63 -3.36
N ASP A 203 -17.93 20.32 -2.18
CA ASP A 203 -16.62 20.80 -1.72
C ASP A 203 -15.43 19.86 -2.07
N PHE A 204 -15.62 18.78 -2.86
CA PHE A 204 -14.58 17.75 -3.14
C PHE A 204 -14.45 17.27 -4.61
#